data_AF-A0A3E0IRW4-F1
#
_entry.id   AF-A0A3E0IRW4-F1
#
_cell.length_a   1.000
_cell.length_b   1.000
_cell.length_c   1.000
_cell.angle_alpha   90.00
_cell.angle_beta   90.00
_cell.angle_gamma   90.00
#
_symmetry.space_group_name_H-M   'P 1'
#
loop_
_entity.id
_entity.type
_entity.pdbx_description
1 polymer ?
#
loop_
_entity_poly.entity_id
_entity_poly.type
_entity_poly.pdbx_seq_one_letter_code
_entity_poly.pdbx_strand_id
1 'polypeptide(L)'
;MKSFIEVDQESDFPIQNLPYGVFTTETQSTKHIGVAIGEYVLDITLLEAKGFLTEALNGAQNIFNQGVLNPFLALKNDVWHQVRKTLQSLLSIDNETIQSDSSLKEEVLIPRSIITNHVPISIGDYTDFYASKNHATHVGTMFRGKDNALMPNWTSLP
;
A
#
# COMPACT_ATOMS: atom_id res chain seq x y z
N MET A 1 0.89 19.58 -0.55
CA MET A 1 0.14 18.96 0.57
C MET A 1 1.15 18.58 1.64
N LYS A 2 0.93 18.96 2.89
CA LYS A 2 1.81 18.65 4.02
C LYS A 2 1.01 17.83 5.04
N SER A 3 1.64 16.84 5.65
CA SER A 3 1.05 16.05 6.73
C SER A 3 1.25 16.74 8.06
N PHE A 4 0.37 16.49 9.05
CA PHE A 4 0.67 16.83 10.45
C PHE A 4 1.63 15.81 11.10
N ILE A 5 1.84 14.66 10.46
CA ILE A 5 2.93 13.74 10.81
C ILE A 5 4.22 14.31 10.25
N GLU A 6 5.21 14.50 11.11
CA GLU A 6 6.56 14.84 10.67
C GLU A 6 7.16 13.64 9.94
N VAL A 7 7.60 13.88 8.71
CA VAL A 7 8.19 12.85 7.85
C VAL A 7 9.58 13.34 7.42
N ASP A 8 10.57 12.46 7.58
CA ASP A 8 11.93 12.72 7.10
C ASP A 8 11.94 12.92 5.57
N GLN A 9 12.81 13.81 5.08
CA GLN A 9 12.87 14.14 3.64
C GLN A 9 13.31 12.96 2.77
N GLU A 10 14.09 12.03 3.33
CA GLU A 10 14.56 10.81 2.67
C GLU A 10 13.64 9.62 2.93
N SER A 11 12.51 9.82 3.62
CA SER A 11 11.56 8.74 3.89
C SER A 11 10.91 8.27 2.58
N ASP A 12 10.84 6.95 2.40
CA ASP A 12 10.06 6.33 1.33
C ASP A 12 8.54 6.55 1.50
N PHE A 13 8.08 7.00 2.67
CA PHE A 13 6.65 7.07 3.02
C PHE A 13 6.15 8.49 3.26
N PRO A 14 6.33 9.45 2.34
CA PRO A 14 5.71 10.75 2.46
C PRO A 14 4.21 10.66 2.15
N ILE A 15 3.45 11.72 2.45
CA ILE A 15 1.99 11.79 2.18
C ILE A 15 1.62 11.62 0.69
N GLN A 16 2.62 11.74 -0.20
CA GLN A 16 2.53 11.51 -1.63
C GLN A 16 2.62 10.02 -1.99
N ASN A 17 3.15 9.14 -1.13
CA ASN A 17 3.23 7.71 -1.40
C ASN A 17 1.96 6.99 -0.91
N LEU A 18 1.76 6.90 0.41
CA LEU A 18 0.65 6.19 1.06
C LEU A 18 0.43 4.75 0.52
N PRO A 19 1.44 3.85 0.64
CA PRO A 19 1.30 2.47 0.21
C PRO A 19 0.50 1.65 1.23
N TYR A 20 -0.22 0.65 0.74
CA TYR A 20 -1.04 -0.24 1.55
C TYR A 20 -0.26 -1.49 1.96
N GLY A 21 -0.49 -1.96 3.19
CA GLY A 21 0.09 -3.20 3.71
C GLY A 21 -0.86 -3.91 4.67
N VAL A 22 -0.54 -5.16 4.98
CA VAL A 22 -1.22 -5.95 6.02
C VAL A 22 -0.28 -6.11 7.18
N PHE A 23 -0.75 -5.86 8.40
CA PHE A 23 0.08 -5.93 9.60
C PHE A 23 -0.66 -6.54 10.79
N THR A 24 0.11 -6.96 11.78
CA THR A 24 -0.33 -7.27 13.16
C THR A 24 0.60 -6.55 14.15
N THR A 25 0.21 -6.45 15.41
CA THR A 25 1.10 -6.02 16.51
C THR A 25 1.18 -7.12 17.56
N GLU A 26 2.07 -6.97 18.56
CA GLU A 26 2.12 -7.90 19.69
C GLU A 26 0.80 -7.95 20.48
N THR A 27 0.11 -6.81 20.56
CA THR A 27 -1.17 -6.67 21.28
C THR A 27 -2.40 -6.99 20.42
N GLN A 28 -2.24 -7.05 19.10
CA GLN A 28 -3.32 -7.27 18.13
C GLN A 28 -2.94 -8.38 17.13
N SER A 29 -3.40 -9.59 17.42
CA SER A 29 -3.14 -10.77 16.59
C SER A 29 -3.99 -10.84 15.31
N THR A 30 -5.08 -10.08 15.25
CA THR A 30 -5.93 -9.97 14.05
C THR A 30 -5.24 -9.11 12.99
N LYS A 31 -5.20 -9.60 11.75
CA LYS A 31 -4.58 -8.88 10.64
C LYS A 31 -5.39 -7.65 10.28
N HIS A 32 -4.75 -6.49 10.33
CA HIS A 32 -5.30 -5.21 9.91
C HIS A 32 -4.63 -4.75 8.62
N ILE A 33 -5.31 -3.86 7.91
CA ILE A 33 -4.78 -3.19 6.74
C ILE A 33 -4.38 -1.78 7.17
N GLY A 34 -3.18 -1.40 6.77
CA GLY A 34 -2.59 -0.12 7.13
C GLY A 34 -2.01 0.61 5.93
N VAL A 35 -1.81 1.91 6.10
CA VAL A 35 -1.15 2.79 5.14
C VAL A 35 0.08 3.41 5.79
N ALA A 36 1.24 3.23 5.17
CA ALA A 36 2.49 3.77 5.73
C ALA A 36 2.60 5.29 5.53
N ILE A 37 3.02 5.99 6.59
CA ILE A 37 3.27 7.44 6.61
C ILE A 37 4.41 7.76 7.59
N GLY A 38 5.57 8.15 7.07
CA GLY A 38 6.81 8.29 7.86
C GLY A 38 7.12 7.03 8.66
N GLU A 39 7.29 7.19 9.97
CA GLU A 39 7.56 6.11 10.92
C GLU A 39 6.29 5.45 11.48
N TYR A 40 5.12 5.76 10.92
CA TYR A 40 3.83 5.25 11.37
C TYR A 40 3.10 4.45 10.29
N VAL A 41 2.18 3.61 10.74
CA VAL A 41 1.13 3.01 9.93
C VAL A 41 -0.20 3.57 10.41
N LEU A 42 -0.97 4.14 9.48
CA LEU A 42 -2.35 4.50 9.69
C LEU A 42 -3.23 3.25 9.53
N ASP A 43 -3.89 2.82 10.60
CA ASP A 43 -4.80 1.67 10.61
C ASP A 43 -6.12 2.01 9.91
N ILE A 44 -6.24 1.61 8.64
CA ILE A 44 -7.43 1.91 7.83
C ILE A 44 -8.57 0.92 8.07
N THR A 45 -8.28 -0.25 8.63
CA THR A 45 -9.32 -1.18 9.13
C THR A 45 -10.09 -0.51 10.26
N LEU A 46 -9.40 0.13 11.19
CA LEU A 46 -10.02 0.86 12.29
C LEU A 46 -10.75 2.13 11.79
N LEU A 47 -10.18 2.87 10.85
CA LEU A 47 -10.85 4.03 10.25
C LEU A 47 -12.16 3.66 9.54
N GLU A 48 -12.20 2.51 8.84
CA GLU A 48 -13.43 1.98 8.26
C GLU A 48 -14.46 1.68 9.35
N ALA A 49 -14.05 0.97 10.42
CA ALA A 49 -14.94 0.61 11.52
C ALA A 49 -15.53 1.83 12.25
N LYS A 50 -14.78 2.93 12.33
CA LYS A 50 -15.22 4.21 12.89
C LYS A 50 -16.01 5.09 11.89
N GLY A 51 -16.20 4.64 10.65
CA GLY A 51 -17.02 5.33 9.65
C GLY A 51 -16.31 6.41 8.83
N PHE A 52 -15.01 6.62 8.99
CA PHE A 52 -14.26 7.65 8.26
C PHE A 52 -14.14 7.36 6.76
N LEU A 53 -14.32 6.10 6.35
CA LEU A 53 -14.19 5.66 4.96
C LEU A 53 -15.52 5.31 4.28
N THR A 54 -16.66 5.47 4.97
CA THR A 54 -17.98 5.03 4.44
C THR A 54 -18.32 5.67 3.09
N GLU A 55 -18.16 6.99 2.97
CA GLU A 55 -18.41 7.69 1.70
C GLU A 55 -17.40 7.27 0.63
N ALA A 56 -16.12 7.21 0.98
CA ALA A 56 -15.04 6.87 0.06
C ALA A 56 -15.14 5.44 -0.50
N LEU A 57 -15.75 4.54 0.27
CA LEU A 57 -16.02 3.15 -0.11
C LEU A 57 -17.36 2.98 -0.84
N ASN A 58 -18.06 4.06 -1.19
CA ASN A 58 -19.40 4.03 -1.79
C ASN A 58 -20.39 3.16 -0.98
N GLY A 59 -20.31 3.22 0.35
CA GLY A 59 -21.15 2.44 1.25
C GLY A 59 -20.80 0.97 1.39
N ALA A 60 -19.73 0.48 0.73
CA ALA A 60 -19.20 -0.85 1.02
C ALA A 60 -18.67 -0.93 2.46
N GLN A 61 -18.85 -2.08 3.09
CA GLN A 61 -18.50 -2.33 4.49
C GLN A 61 -17.65 -3.58 4.63
N ASN A 62 -16.84 -3.63 5.69
CA ASN A 62 -15.93 -4.73 6.01
C ASN A 62 -14.94 -5.03 4.88
N ILE A 63 -14.53 -4.01 4.14
CA ILE A 63 -13.56 -4.10 3.04
C ILE A 63 -12.15 -4.33 3.59
N PHE A 64 -11.77 -3.63 4.65
CA PHE A 64 -10.44 -3.70 5.24
C PHE A 64 -10.34 -4.68 6.42
N ASN A 65 -11.45 -5.24 6.88
CA ASN A 65 -11.51 -6.23 7.97
C ASN A 65 -11.48 -7.69 7.45
N GLN A 66 -10.65 -7.96 6.44
CA GLN A 66 -10.51 -9.30 5.83
C GLN A 66 -9.09 -9.86 5.95
N GLY A 67 -8.14 -9.08 6.49
CA GLY A 67 -6.73 -9.47 6.62
C GLY A 67 -5.97 -9.64 5.31
N VAL A 68 -6.54 -9.22 4.18
CA VAL A 68 -5.95 -9.19 2.83
C VAL A 68 -6.56 -8.06 2.01
N LEU A 69 -5.81 -7.46 1.09
CA LEU A 69 -6.27 -6.34 0.26
C LEU A 69 -7.21 -6.74 -0.89
N ASN A 70 -7.37 -8.03 -1.21
CA ASN A 70 -8.15 -8.49 -2.37
C ASN A 70 -9.56 -7.88 -2.46
N PRO A 71 -10.36 -7.78 -1.38
CA PRO A 71 -11.68 -7.16 -1.42
C PRO A 71 -11.64 -5.68 -1.85
N PHE A 72 -10.66 -4.92 -1.37
CA PHE A 72 -10.44 -3.53 -1.78
C PHE A 72 -9.98 -3.44 -3.24
N LEU A 73 -9.06 -4.32 -3.65
CA LEU A 73 -8.56 -4.39 -5.03
C LEU A 73 -9.60 -4.91 -6.03
N ALA A 74 -10.68 -5.54 -5.56
CA ALA A 74 -11.83 -5.93 -6.39
C ALA A 74 -12.78 -4.75 -6.67
N LEU A 75 -12.64 -3.64 -5.92
CA LEU A 75 -13.41 -2.42 -6.17
C LEU A 75 -12.89 -1.68 -7.42
N LYS A 76 -13.70 -0.74 -7.89
CA LYS A 76 -13.37 0.06 -9.07
C LYS A 76 -12.30 1.12 -8.75
N ASN A 77 -11.58 1.53 -9.78
CA ASN A 77 -10.48 2.48 -9.67
C ASN A 77 -10.89 3.85 -9.07
N ASP A 78 -12.13 4.31 -9.30
CA ASP A 78 -12.67 5.52 -8.69
C ASP A 78 -12.75 5.41 -7.16
N VAL A 79 -13.12 4.25 -6.63
CA VAL A 79 -13.12 3.98 -5.17
C VAL A 79 -11.71 4.09 -4.60
N TRP A 80 -10.70 3.56 -5.29
CA TRP A 80 -9.31 3.67 -4.83
C TRP A 80 -8.85 5.13 -4.74
N HIS A 81 -9.21 5.94 -5.74
CA HIS A 81 -8.91 7.37 -5.74
C HIS A 81 -9.64 8.11 -4.62
N GLN A 82 -10.90 7.77 -4.37
CA GLN A 82 -11.66 8.36 -3.27
C GLN A 82 -11.05 8.02 -1.91
N VAL A 83 -10.75 6.74 -1.66
CA VAL A 83 -10.07 6.31 -0.42
C VAL A 83 -8.75 7.05 -0.27
N ARG A 84 -7.90 7.08 -1.31
CA ARG A 84 -6.63 7.81 -1.26
C ARG A 84 -6.82 9.29 -0.93
N LYS A 85 -7.79 9.97 -1.56
CA LYS A 85 -8.09 11.38 -1.31
C LYS A 85 -8.57 11.61 0.12
N THR A 86 -9.39 10.71 0.65
CA THR A 86 -9.86 10.76 2.04
C THR A 86 -8.69 10.59 3.01
N LEU A 87 -7.81 9.62 2.79
CA LEU A 87 -6.63 9.43 3.64
C LEU A 87 -5.67 10.63 3.58
N GLN A 88 -5.46 11.21 2.39
CA GLN A 88 -4.69 12.43 2.22
C GLN A 88 -5.31 13.61 2.96
N SER A 89 -6.63 13.77 2.92
CA SER A 89 -7.34 14.79 3.68
C SER A 89 -7.16 14.56 5.17
N LEU A 90 -7.40 13.34 5.67
CA LEU A 90 -7.31 12.98 7.08
C LEU A 90 -5.91 13.14 7.66
N LEU A 91 -4.85 13.02 6.83
CA LEU A 91 -3.46 13.21 7.24
C LEU A 91 -2.96 14.64 7.02
N SER A 92 -3.72 15.50 6.32
CA SER A 92 -3.31 16.87 6.01
C SER A 92 -3.22 17.74 7.26
N ILE A 93 -2.26 18.67 7.31
CA ILE A 93 -2.18 19.69 8.36
C ILE A 93 -3.42 20.61 8.41
N ASP A 94 -4.16 20.68 7.31
CA ASP A 94 -5.38 21.49 7.21
C ASP A 94 -6.64 20.73 7.69
N ASN A 95 -6.48 19.49 8.21
CA ASN A 95 -7.58 18.67 8.70
C ASN A 95 -7.35 18.25 10.16
N GLU A 96 -8.15 18.83 11.05
CA GLU A 96 -8.05 18.61 12.49
C GLU A 96 -8.66 17.29 12.98
N THR A 97 -9.35 16.54 12.11
CA THR A 97 -10.17 15.38 12.51
C THR A 97 -9.39 14.34 13.31
N ILE A 98 -8.21 13.94 12.82
CA ILE A 98 -7.30 13.04 13.55
C ILE A 98 -6.30 13.85 14.37
N GLN A 99 -5.86 15.01 13.88
CA GLN A 99 -4.79 15.79 14.50
C GLN A 99 -5.15 16.29 15.90
N SER A 100 -6.40 16.73 16.11
CA SER A 100 -6.87 17.36 17.36
C SER A 100 -7.45 16.37 18.37
N ASP A 101 -7.71 15.12 17.96
CA ASP A 101 -8.19 14.05 18.84
C ASP A 101 -7.02 13.13 19.22
N SER A 102 -6.37 13.41 20.36
CA SER A 102 -5.24 12.61 20.83
C SER A 102 -5.58 11.13 21.03
N SER A 103 -6.79 10.81 21.48
CA SER A 103 -7.20 9.43 21.70
C SER A 103 -7.33 8.69 20.37
N LEU A 104 -8.00 9.30 19.39
CA LEU A 104 -8.13 8.73 18.06
C LEU A 104 -6.75 8.58 17.41
N LYS A 105 -5.92 9.63 17.50
CA LYS A 105 -4.58 9.67 16.92
C LYS A 105 -3.71 8.53 17.42
N GLU A 106 -3.66 8.29 18.72
CA GLU A 106 -2.91 7.18 19.32
C GLU A 106 -3.46 5.80 18.92
N GLU A 107 -4.77 5.69 18.70
CA GLU A 107 -5.42 4.44 18.32
C GLU A 107 -5.16 4.08 16.84
N VAL A 108 -5.21 5.07 15.93
CA VAL A 108 -5.11 4.82 14.48
C VAL A 108 -3.68 4.93 13.94
N LEU A 109 -2.74 5.57 14.65
CA LEU A 109 -1.35 5.70 14.20
C LEU A 109 -0.42 4.83 15.03
N ILE A 110 0.02 3.74 14.42
CA ILE A 110 0.83 2.72 15.07
C ILE A 110 2.28 2.88 14.64
N PRO A 111 3.26 2.94 15.56
CA PRO A 111 4.67 2.99 15.18
C PRO A 111 5.08 1.78 14.33
N ARG A 112 5.74 2.02 13.19
CA ARG A 112 6.20 0.95 12.29
C ARG A 112 7.19 -0.01 12.94
N SER A 113 7.91 0.45 13.97
CA SER A 113 8.86 -0.37 14.72
C SER A 113 8.23 -1.50 15.52
N ILE A 114 6.91 -1.47 15.76
CA ILE A 114 6.20 -2.48 16.56
C ILE A 114 5.22 -3.34 15.75
N ILE A 115 5.21 -3.20 14.42
CA ILE A 115 4.35 -3.99 13.56
C ILE A 115 5.09 -5.19 12.97
N THR A 116 4.34 -6.26 12.70
CA THR A 116 4.77 -7.37 11.87
C THR A 116 4.02 -7.31 10.55
N ASN A 117 4.75 -7.14 9.44
CA ASN A 117 4.18 -7.14 8.10
C ASN A 117 3.81 -8.56 7.62
N HIS A 118 2.75 -8.65 6.82
CA HIS A 118 2.30 -9.88 6.18
C HIS A 118 2.21 -9.69 4.66
N VAL A 119 2.09 -10.80 3.93
CA VAL A 119 1.78 -10.77 2.50
C VAL A 119 0.46 -9.99 2.29
N PRO A 120 0.44 -8.95 1.44
CA PRO A 120 -0.66 -7.98 1.41
C PRO A 120 -1.91 -8.50 0.68
N ILE A 121 -1.76 -9.51 -0.18
CA ILE A 121 -2.83 -10.13 -0.97
C ILE A 121 -2.79 -11.65 -0.84
N SER A 122 -3.95 -12.27 -1.00
CA SER A 122 -4.03 -13.69 -1.35
C SER A 122 -3.67 -13.84 -2.82
N ILE A 123 -2.50 -14.40 -3.11
CA ILE A 123 -1.99 -14.60 -4.47
C ILE A 123 -2.62 -15.87 -5.03
N GLY A 124 -3.48 -15.74 -6.03
CA GLY A 124 -4.04 -16.88 -6.76
C GLY A 124 -3.00 -17.49 -7.70
N ASP A 125 -2.51 -16.68 -8.63
CA ASP A 125 -1.47 -17.04 -9.59
C ASP A 125 -0.36 -15.99 -9.59
N TYR A 126 0.85 -16.43 -9.91
CA TYR A 126 2.03 -15.59 -10.08
C TYR A 126 2.59 -15.78 -11.49
N THR A 127 2.79 -14.67 -12.20
CA THR A 127 3.43 -14.64 -13.52
C THR A 127 4.66 -13.75 -13.43
N ASP A 128 5.79 -14.28 -13.88
CA ASP A 128 7.05 -13.55 -13.97
C ASP A 128 7.38 -13.25 -15.44
N PHE A 129 7.60 -11.98 -15.76
CA PHE A 129 7.90 -11.54 -17.12
C PHE A 129 9.41 -11.46 -17.36
N TYR A 130 9.83 -11.66 -18.60
CA TYR A 130 11.23 -11.56 -19.00
C TYR A 130 11.52 -10.26 -19.78
N ALA A 131 10.94 -9.14 -19.35
CA ALA A 131 10.84 -7.90 -20.13
C ALA A 131 12.06 -6.96 -20.05
N SER A 132 13.10 -7.29 -19.25
CA SER A 132 14.31 -6.45 -19.18
C SER A 132 15.29 -6.79 -20.31
N LYS A 133 15.41 -5.90 -21.31
CA LYS A 133 16.28 -6.12 -22.49
C LYS A 133 17.73 -6.37 -22.12
N ASN A 134 18.28 -5.58 -21.21
CA ASN A 134 19.68 -5.73 -20.79
C ASN A 134 19.87 -7.04 -20.04
N HIS A 135 18.94 -7.38 -19.13
CA HIS A 135 18.96 -8.68 -18.45
C HIS A 135 18.91 -9.84 -19.46
N ALA A 136 17.96 -9.80 -20.39
CA ALA A 136 17.81 -10.80 -21.44
C ALA A 136 19.03 -10.92 -22.35
N THR A 137 19.66 -9.79 -22.68
CA THR A 137 20.87 -9.72 -23.51
C THR A 137 22.08 -10.27 -22.75
N HIS A 138 22.25 -9.94 -21.47
CA HIS A 138 23.36 -10.45 -20.67
C HIS A 138 23.28 -11.97 -20.49
N VAL A 139 22.11 -12.47 -20.11
CA VAL A 139 21.85 -13.92 -20.05
C VAL A 139 22.11 -14.54 -21.41
N GLY A 140 21.50 -13.99 -22.46
CA GLY A 140 21.68 -14.47 -23.81
C GLY A 140 23.13 -14.54 -24.28
N THR A 141 23.93 -13.52 -23.95
CA THR A 141 25.35 -13.45 -24.30
C THR A 141 26.15 -14.56 -23.63
N MET A 142 25.88 -14.86 -22.36
CA MET A 142 26.54 -15.95 -21.64
C MET A 142 26.23 -17.33 -22.25
N PHE A 143 25.02 -17.52 -22.79
CA PHE A 143 24.59 -18.81 -23.34
C PHE A 143 24.86 -18.99 -24.85
N ARG A 144 24.74 -17.93 -25.64
CA ARG A 144 24.71 -17.97 -27.11
C ARG A 144 25.73 -17.06 -27.78
N GLY A 145 26.54 -16.35 -26.98
CA GLY A 145 27.46 -15.33 -27.47
C GLY A 145 26.76 -14.02 -27.80
N LYS A 146 27.57 -12.98 -28.03
CA LYS A 146 27.12 -11.59 -28.16
C LYS A 146 26.17 -11.36 -29.34
N ASP A 147 26.42 -12.02 -30.46
CA ASP A 147 25.69 -11.78 -31.71
C ASP A 147 24.29 -12.44 -31.73
N ASN A 148 24.07 -13.47 -30.89
CA ASN A 148 22.81 -14.23 -30.82
C ASN A 148 22.15 -14.12 -29.44
N ALA A 149 22.38 -13.00 -28.75
CA ALA A 149 21.97 -12.82 -27.37
C ALA A 149 20.44 -12.88 -27.18
N LEU A 150 19.65 -12.21 -28.01
CA LEU A 150 18.18 -12.24 -27.89
C LEU A 150 17.57 -13.28 -28.82
N MET A 151 16.59 -14.03 -28.31
CA MET A 151 15.78 -14.92 -29.14
C MET A 151 14.81 -14.09 -30.00
N PRO A 152 14.44 -14.54 -31.22
CA PRO A 152 13.61 -13.74 -32.13
C PRO A 152 12.23 -13.35 -31.58
N ASN A 153 11.65 -14.15 -30.70
CA ASN A 153 10.35 -13.88 -30.08
C ASN A 153 10.41 -12.75 -29.03
N TRP A 154 11.57 -12.51 -28.43
CA TRP A 154 11.70 -11.60 -27.28
C TRP A 154 11.31 -10.15 -27.60
N THR A 155 11.54 -9.69 -28.84
CA THR A 155 11.17 -8.34 -29.28
C THR A 155 9.74 -8.20 -29.78
N SER A 156 9.00 -9.30 -29.83
CA SER A 156 7.67 -9.38 -30.46
C SER A 156 6.54 -9.51 -29.44
N LEU A 157 6.84 -10.03 -28.25
CA LEU A 157 5.89 -10.24 -27.16
C LEU A 157 6.62 -10.19 -25.81
N PRO A 158 6.00 -9.63 -24.77
CA PRO A 158 6.58 -9.52 -23.43
C PRO A 158 6.64 -10.86 -22.70
#